data_AF-A0A1W6BX17-F1
#
_entry.id   AF-A0A1W6BX17-F1
#
_cell.length_a   1.000
_cell.length_b   1.000
_cell.length_c   1.000
_cell.angle_alpha   90.00
_cell.angle_beta   90.00
_cell.angle_gamma   90.00
#
_symmetry.space_group_name_H-M   'P 1'
#
loop_
_entity.id
_entity.type
_entity.pdbx_description
1 polymer ?
#
loop_
_entity_poly.entity_id
_entity_poly.type
_entity_poly.pdbx_seq_one_letter_code
_entity_poly.pdbx_strand_id
1 'polypeptide(L)'
;MKKIALPLVAGVALFFNACGSNDMEDTALKSKEYYEAHLDEAKAKAKWCFEKLDIPYPNSKSKNEVAMSFNKALNKLELYSKDFIEKENINMDKIRGIDIYNCYRASYVVGFDTVRHL
;
A
#
# COMPACT_ATOMS: atom_id res chain seq x y z
N MET A 1 -38.63 -40.15 6.47
CA MET A 1 -38.96 -38.73 6.75
C MET A 1 -37.68 -37.89 6.62
N LYS A 2 -37.70 -36.79 5.84
CA LYS A 2 -36.62 -35.79 5.74
C LYS A 2 -36.61 -34.87 6.99
N LYS A 3 -35.42 -34.54 7.54
CA LYS A 3 -34.95 -33.25 8.14
C LYS A 3 -33.41 -33.35 8.26
N ILE A 4 -32.57 -32.77 7.40
CA ILE A 4 -31.95 -31.41 7.39
C ILE A 4 -31.59 -30.84 8.78
N ALA A 5 -30.29 -30.62 9.03
CA ALA A 5 -29.64 -29.38 9.53
C ALA A 5 -28.20 -29.71 10.00
N LEU A 6 -27.19 -29.40 9.17
CA LEU A 6 -26.22 -28.28 9.29
C LEU A 6 -25.08 -28.49 10.32
N PRO A 7 -23.81 -28.38 9.89
CA PRO A 7 -22.63 -28.65 10.71
C PRO A 7 -22.30 -27.45 11.61
N LEU A 8 -21.91 -27.72 12.87
CA LEU A 8 -21.41 -26.69 13.76
C LEU A 8 -19.92 -26.44 13.47
N VAL A 9 -19.65 -25.26 12.93
CA VAL A 9 -18.33 -24.67 12.77
C VAL A 9 -17.82 -24.20 14.13
N ALA A 10 -16.66 -24.69 14.55
CA ALA A 10 -15.72 -24.03 15.45
C ALA A 10 -14.53 -24.99 15.63
N GLY A 11 -13.27 -24.65 15.38
CA GLY A 11 -12.69 -23.45 14.83
C GLY A 11 -11.34 -23.93 14.32
N VAL A 12 -11.12 -23.84 13.01
CA VAL A 12 -9.77 -23.92 12.50
C VAL A 12 -9.15 -22.59 12.88
N ALA A 13 -8.41 -22.58 13.99
CA ALA A 13 -7.38 -21.58 14.20
C ALA A 13 -6.35 -21.81 13.08
N LEU A 14 -6.63 -21.27 11.90
CA LEU A 14 -5.64 -21.09 10.86
C LEU A 14 -4.72 -19.99 11.37
N PHE A 15 -3.75 -20.41 12.17
CA PHE A 15 -2.50 -19.72 12.33
C PHE A 15 -1.86 -19.58 10.95
N PHE A 16 -2.19 -18.50 10.24
CA PHE A 16 -1.44 -18.08 9.06
C PHE A 16 -0.16 -17.39 9.53
N ASN A 17 0.83 -18.21 9.92
CA ASN A 17 2.21 -17.78 9.82
C ASN A 17 2.76 -18.24 8.46
N ALA A 18 3.40 -17.29 7.78
CA ALA A 18 4.24 -17.40 6.59
C ALA A 18 3.60 -17.18 5.20
N CYS A 19 4.03 -16.06 4.59
CA CYS A 19 4.19 -15.81 3.15
C CYS A 19 2.98 -15.97 2.23
N GLY A 20 2.48 -14.84 1.70
CA GLY A 20 2.07 -14.84 0.29
C GLY A 20 0.69 -14.33 -0.10
N SER A 21 -0.04 -13.56 0.71
CA SER A 21 -1.04 -12.64 0.15
C SER A 21 -0.35 -11.29 -0.10
N ASN A 22 0.52 -11.26 -1.09
CA ASN A 22 1.36 -10.11 -1.44
C ASN A 22 0.62 -9.05 -2.28
N ASP A 23 -0.71 -9.09 -2.30
CA ASP A 23 -1.52 -8.06 -2.91
C ASP A 23 -2.09 -7.17 -1.82
N MET A 24 -1.37 -6.08 -1.55
CA MET A 24 -1.94 -4.88 -0.92
C MET A 24 -2.79 -4.12 -1.94
N GLU A 25 -3.48 -4.81 -2.86
CA GLU A 25 -4.36 -4.18 -3.85
C GLU A 25 -5.58 -3.59 -3.14
N ASP A 26 -5.82 -2.30 -3.36
CA ASP A 26 -6.89 -1.57 -2.71
C ASP A 26 -8.13 -1.46 -3.59
N THR A 27 -9.30 -1.62 -2.96
CA THR A 27 -10.60 -1.41 -3.60
C THR A 27 -11.20 -0.04 -3.31
N ALA A 28 -10.56 0.75 -2.44
CA ALA A 28 -11.01 2.07 -2.04
C ALA A 28 -9.84 3.06 -1.83
N LEU A 29 -10.10 4.32 -2.14
CA LEU A 29 -9.16 5.41 -1.88
C LEU A 29 -9.03 5.67 -0.39
N LYS A 30 -7.80 5.75 0.08
CA LYS A 30 -7.44 6.00 1.48
C LYS A 30 -6.73 7.35 1.57
N SER A 31 -7.29 8.24 2.38
CA SER A 31 -6.76 9.60 2.51
C SER A 31 -5.41 9.63 3.23
N LYS A 32 -4.84 10.82 3.40
CA LYS A 32 -3.57 10.98 4.15
C LYS A 32 -3.83 10.75 5.63
N GLU A 33 -4.92 11.32 6.13
CA GLU A 33 -5.38 11.25 7.51
C GLU A 33 -5.66 9.80 7.91
N TYR A 34 -6.18 8.98 6.98
CA TYR A 34 -6.29 7.54 7.18
C TYR A 34 -4.92 6.90 7.46
N TYR A 35 -3.92 7.14 6.61
CA TYR A 35 -2.58 6.55 6.78
C TYR A 35 -1.81 7.12 7.97
N GLU A 36 -2.03 8.38 8.33
CA GLU A 36 -1.50 8.95 9.57
C GLU A 36 -2.05 8.25 10.82
N ALA A 37 -3.33 7.86 10.78
CA ALA A 37 -3.96 7.09 11.86
C ALA A 37 -3.61 5.59 11.84
N HIS A 38 -3.16 5.05 10.71
CA HIS A 38 -2.86 3.62 10.50
C HIS A 38 -1.41 3.43 10.00
N LEU A 39 -0.43 3.86 10.79
CA LEU A 39 0.99 3.89 10.38
C LEU A 39 1.56 2.52 9.98
N ASP A 40 1.14 1.42 10.63
CA ASP A 40 1.63 0.09 10.28
C ASP A 40 1.15 -0.34 8.89
N GLU A 41 -0.10 0.00 8.54
CA GLU A 41 -0.63 -0.21 7.20
C GLU A 41 0.07 0.71 6.18
N ALA A 42 0.34 1.97 6.56
CA ALA A 42 1.09 2.89 5.73
C ALA A 42 2.49 2.33 5.41
N LYS A 43 3.20 1.76 6.39
CA LYS A 43 4.52 1.13 6.20
C LYS A 43 4.43 -0.09 5.28
N ALA A 44 3.45 -0.97 5.50
CA ALA A 44 3.23 -2.14 4.65
C ALA A 44 2.93 -1.73 3.20
N LYS A 45 2.02 -0.76 3.01
CA LYS A 45 1.67 -0.25 1.68
C LYS A 45 2.87 0.42 1.02
N ALA A 46 3.57 1.32 1.70
CA ALA A 46 4.76 1.97 1.16
C ALA A 46 5.81 0.94 0.73
N LYS A 47 6.09 -0.07 1.55
CA LYS A 47 7.02 -1.14 1.18
C LYS A 47 6.58 -1.88 -0.09
N TRP A 48 5.31 -2.28 -0.15
CA TRP A 48 4.73 -2.91 -1.33
C TRP A 48 4.86 -2.03 -2.59
N CYS A 49 4.63 -0.72 -2.47
CA CYS A 49 4.78 0.22 -3.57
C CYS A 49 6.22 0.31 -4.06
N PHE A 50 7.19 0.35 -3.16
CA PHE A 50 8.61 0.36 -3.52
C PHE A 50 9.01 -0.91 -4.29
N GLU A 51 8.51 -2.08 -3.86
CA GLU A 51 8.71 -3.35 -4.57
C GLU A 51 8.09 -3.31 -5.98
N LYS A 52 6.86 -2.81 -6.13
CA LYS A 52 6.19 -2.69 -7.44
C LYS A 52 6.84 -1.65 -8.37
N LEU A 53 7.48 -0.62 -7.81
CA LEU A 53 8.19 0.43 -8.55
C LEU A 53 9.64 0.08 -8.90
N ASP A 54 10.11 -1.10 -8.47
CA ASP A 54 11.51 -1.53 -8.53
C ASP A 54 12.45 -0.45 -7.94
N ILE A 55 12.10 0.00 -6.72
CA ILE A 55 12.90 0.94 -5.93
C ILE A 55 13.24 0.23 -4.61
N PRO A 56 14.52 0.15 -4.21
CA PRO A 56 14.88 -0.38 -2.90
C PRO A 56 14.22 0.42 -1.79
N TYR A 57 13.53 -0.27 -0.88
CA TYR A 57 12.96 0.37 0.30
C TYR A 57 14.09 0.90 1.20
N PRO A 58 14.07 2.18 1.60
CA PRO A 58 15.18 2.77 2.33
C PRO A 58 15.31 2.14 3.72
N ASN A 59 16.52 1.69 4.04
CA ASN A 59 16.88 1.11 5.34
C ASN A 59 18.08 1.83 5.98
N SER A 60 18.28 3.10 5.62
CA SER A 60 19.39 3.94 6.10
C SER A 60 19.06 4.66 7.41
N LYS A 61 20.09 4.90 8.22
CA LYS A 61 20.02 5.81 9.39
C LYS A 61 20.19 7.29 9.00
N SER A 62 20.51 7.57 7.74
CA SER A 62 20.69 8.93 7.23
C SER A 62 19.35 9.52 6.79
N LYS A 63 18.93 10.63 7.44
CA LYS A 63 17.73 11.39 7.05
C LYS A 63 17.71 11.75 5.57
N ASN A 64 18.85 12.19 5.06
CA ASN A 64 18.96 12.66 3.67
C ASN A 64 18.77 11.51 2.68
N GLU A 65 19.35 10.34 2.94
CA GLU A 65 19.22 9.17 2.06
C GLU A 65 17.80 8.61 2.06
N VAL A 66 17.15 8.58 3.23
CA VAL A 66 15.74 8.19 3.35
C VAL A 66 14.85 9.17 2.58
N ALA A 67 15.01 10.48 2.82
CA ALA A 67 14.24 11.51 2.11
C ALA A 67 14.41 11.43 0.59
N MET A 68 15.64 11.25 0.09
CA MET A 68 15.92 11.10 -1.34
C MET A 68 15.22 9.87 -1.94
N SER A 69 15.21 8.75 -1.22
CA SER A 69 14.58 7.50 -1.69
C SER A 69 13.06 7.63 -1.78
N PHE A 70 12.42 8.23 -0.76
CA PHE A 70 10.99 8.51 -0.78
C PHE A 70 10.62 9.54 -1.85
N ASN A 71 11.40 10.60 -2.02
CA ASN A 71 11.16 11.58 -3.09
C ASN A 71 11.24 10.93 -4.48
N LYS A 72 12.20 10.02 -4.70
CA LYS A 72 12.29 9.27 -5.96
C LYS A 72 11.04 8.42 -6.22
N ALA A 73 10.55 7.73 -5.20
CA ALA A 73 9.32 6.94 -5.31
C ALA A 73 8.08 7.82 -5.56
N LEU A 74 7.95 8.92 -4.81
CA LEU A 74 6.85 9.87 -4.96
C LEU A 74 6.83 10.51 -6.35
N ASN A 75 7.99 10.89 -6.92
CA ASN A 75 8.05 11.43 -8.28
C ASN A 75 7.59 10.40 -9.33
N LYS A 76 7.97 9.12 -9.21
CA LYS A 76 7.47 8.07 -10.13
C LYS A 76 5.95 7.90 -9.99
N LEU A 77 5.45 7.86 -8.75
CA LEU A 77 4.02 7.73 -8.46
C LEU A 77 3.23 8.94 -8.94
N GLU A 78 3.79 10.14 -8.81
CA GLU A 78 3.18 11.37 -9.29
C GLU A 78 3.03 11.34 -10.81
N LEU A 79 4.07 10.92 -11.55
CA LEU A 79 4.01 10.72 -13.00
C LEU A 79 2.91 9.72 -13.37
N TYR A 80 2.84 8.57 -12.71
CA TYR A 80 1.77 7.60 -12.95
C TYR A 80 0.38 8.14 -12.57
N SER A 81 0.28 8.97 -11.53
CA SER A 81 -0.98 9.56 -11.08
C SER A 81 -1.46 10.70 -11.98
N LYS A 82 -0.56 11.51 -12.54
CA LYS A 82 -0.91 12.57 -13.51
C LYS A 82 -1.36 11.95 -14.82
N ASP A 83 -0.65 10.93 -15.29
CA ASP A 83 -1.09 10.10 -16.42
C ASP A 83 -2.46 9.46 -16.16
N PHE A 84 -2.74 9.03 -14.92
CA PHE A 84 -4.04 8.48 -14.51
C PHE A 84 -5.16 9.53 -14.52
N ILE A 85 -4.92 10.74 -14.03
CA ILE A 85 -5.91 11.83 -13.97
C ILE A 85 -6.16 12.45 -15.36
N GLU A 86 -5.15 12.54 -16.22
CA GLU A 86 -5.25 13.18 -17.54
C GLU A 86 -5.78 12.23 -18.64
N LYS A 87 -5.59 10.91 -18.53
CA LYS A 87 -6.03 9.90 -19.54
C LYS A 87 -7.34 9.20 -19.19
N GLU A 88 -8.35 9.92 -18.69
CA GLU A 88 -9.74 9.45 -18.47
C GLU A 88 -10.47 9.15 -19.80
N ASN A 89 -9.86 8.37 -20.69
CA ASN A 89 -10.53 7.56 -21.69
C ASN A 89 -9.76 6.26 -22.04
N ILE A 90 -8.94 5.73 -21.12
CA ILE A 90 -8.36 4.37 -21.25
C ILE A 90 -8.99 3.45 -20.19
N ASN A 91 -9.81 2.53 -20.67
CA ASN A 91 -10.36 1.42 -19.92
C ASN A 91 -9.31 0.31 -19.80
N MET A 92 -8.57 0.27 -18.69
CA MET A 92 -7.96 -0.96 -18.14
C MET A 92 -7.85 -0.83 -16.60
N ASP A 93 -8.76 -1.54 -15.91
CA ASP A 93 -8.83 -1.86 -14.47
C ASP A 93 -8.71 -0.71 -13.46
N LYS A 94 -9.88 -0.24 -13.01
CA LYS A 94 -10.12 0.71 -11.89
C LYS A 94 -9.32 0.41 -10.60
N ILE A 95 -8.78 -0.79 -10.43
CA ILE A 95 -8.01 -1.23 -9.26
C ILE A 95 -6.59 -0.60 -9.26
N ARG A 96 -5.92 -0.50 -10.43
CA ARG A 96 -4.55 0.03 -10.51
C ARG A 96 -4.43 1.51 -10.14
N GLY A 97 -5.47 2.30 -10.44
CA GLY A 97 -5.50 3.73 -10.09
C GLY A 97 -5.61 3.98 -8.59
N ILE A 98 -6.43 3.18 -7.91
CA ILE A 98 -6.59 3.23 -6.46
C ILE A 98 -5.26 2.89 -5.79
N ASP A 99 -4.56 1.87 -6.29
CA ASP A 99 -3.24 1.50 -5.78
C ASP A 99 -2.20 2.60 -5.96
N ILE A 100 -2.14 3.25 -7.12
CA ILE A 100 -1.20 4.37 -7.35
C ILE A 100 -1.48 5.51 -6.37
N TYR A 101 -2.75 5.88 -6.19
CA TYR A 101 -3.14 6.92 -5.25
C TYR A 101 -2.75 6.56 -3.81
N ASN A 102 -3.11 5.36 -3.37
CA ASN A 102 -2.81 4.88 -2.03
C ASN A 102 -1.30 4.72 -1.79
N CYS A 103 -0.56 4.29 -2.81
CA CYS A 103 0.89 4.26 -2.79
C CYS A 103 1.51 5.63 -2.57
N TYR A 104 0.99 6.66 -3.24
CA TYR A 104 1.46 8.02 -3.06
C TYR A 104 1.22 8.51 -1.62
N ARG A 105 -0.01 8.33 -1.10
CA ARG A 105 -0.37 8.77 0.26
C ARG A 105 0.44 8.04 1.33
N ALA A 106 0.53 6.72 1.24
CA ALA A 106 1.28 5.89 2.19
C ALA A 106 2.78 6.24 2.17
N SER A 107 3.39 6.34 0.99
CA SER A 107 4.82 6.67 0.85
C SER A 107 5.14 8.07 1.39
N TYR A 108 4.24 9.04 1.21
CA TYR A 108 4.40 10.39 1.75
C TYR A 108 4.38 10.39 3.28
N VAL A 109 3.38 9.74 3.89
CA VAL A 109 3.25 9.65 5.35
C VAL A 109 4.46 8.96 5.97
N VAL A 110 4.87 7.81 5.42
CA VAL A 110 5.99 7.03 5.94
C VAL A 110 7.32 7.77 5.76
N GLY A 111 7.54 8.44 4.62
CA GLY A 111 8.75 9.24 4.41
C GLY A 111 8.88 10.36 5.43
N PHE A 112 7.79 11.08 5.71
CA PHE A 112 7.75 12.13 6.73
C PHE A 112 7.97 11.56 8.15
N ASP A 113 7.27 10.49 8.51
CA ASP A 113 7.39 9.82 9.81
C ASP A 113 8.82 9.32 10.05
N THR A 114 9.42 8.67 9.06
CA THR A 114 10.77 8.10 9.17
C THR A 114 11.82 9.20 9.34
N VAL A 115 11.77 10.27 8.54
CA VAL A 115 12.72 11.39 8.64
C VAL A 115 12.60 12.13 9.97
N ARG A 116 11.38 12.22 10.53
CA ARG A 116 11.13 12.85 11.83
C ARG A 116 11.79 12.09 12.99
N HIS A 117 11.83 10.76 12.92
CA HIS A 117 12.30 9.89 14.02
C HIS A 117 13.74 9.41 13.90
N LEU A 118 14.40 9.65 12.77
CA LEU A 118 15.87 9.58 12.65
C LEU A 118 16.54 10.80 13.28
#